data_AF-A0A7K3WU05-F1
#
_entry.id   AF-A0A7K3WU05-F1
#
_cell.length_a   1.000
_cell.length_b   1.000
_cell.length_c   1.000
_cell.angle_alpha   90.00
_cell.angle_beta   90.00
_cell.angle_gamma   90.00
#
_symmetry.space_group_name_H-M   'P 1'
#
loop_
_entity.id
_entity.type
_entity.pdbx_description
1 polymer ?
#
loop_
_entity_poly.entity_id
_entity_poly.type
_entity_poly.pdbx_seq_one_letter_code
_entity_poly.pdbx_strand_id
1 'polypeptide(L)'
;MKTKNFIAGITMSYFLLLVTALSVSAQPPNVSLSDQMDYLIAPLDFTEVTSGLLLDRGLQTMNVADFDGASNADTLIQYGDWFRQYGTMVTSKVTSTSTLGVTANWKPQADSLLHADVVPILILHAKYHKLIEDSALVTSLITEQNGQMHDVANRSTSPYEAHEIFSFSPKKNSVDDLLSQNFRIDTDFFRSNTGKSITTIEIDFDNGSGYQTMTFGVDKKLTWSTPGKKYLTLKVTYTDASTYYAKSLYEIIDKTGGLPKYYGGPDQVLYIPHPSIPNHGATVSIEYGCGNSNLQKPFIYVSI
;
A
#
# COMPACT_ATOMS: atom_id res chain seq x y z
N MET A 1 -76.13 -38.60 -40.53
CA MET A 1 -76.76 -37.92 -41.70
C MET A 1 -76.53 -36.43 -41.55
N LYS A 2 -76.11 -35.75 -42.64
CA LYS A 2 -75.60 -34.37 -42.71
C LYS A 2 -76.59 -33.28 -42.24
N THR A 3 -76.04 -32.06 -42.09
CA THR A 3 -76.66 -30.70 -42.10
C THR A 3 -77.18 -30.19 -40.74
N LYS A 4 -76.99 -28.94 -40.28
CA LYS A 4 -76.78 -27.59 -40.87
C LYS A 4 -76.14 -26.68 -39.76
N ASN A 5 -75.19 -25.77 -40.06
CA ASN A 5 -75.35 -24.31 -40.30
C ASN A 5 -76.14 -23.57 -39.18
N PHE A 6 -75.86 -22.36 -38.71
CA PHE A 6 -74.81 -21.34 -38.82
C PHE A 6 -75.28 -20.19 -37.88
N ILE A 7 -74.36 -19.63 -37.09
CA ILE A 7 -74.22 -18.23 -36.63
C ILE A 7 -75.43 -17.38 -36.19
N ALA A 8 -75.36 -16.88 -34.94
CA ALA A 8 -75.54 -15.48 -34.53
C ALA A 8 -74.98 -15.35 -33.10
N GLY A 9 -73.78 -14.82 -32.88
CA GLY A 9 -73.48 -13.39 -32.84
C GLY A 9 -72.88 -13.09 -31.46
N ILE A 10 -71.99 -12.09 -31.36
CA ILE A 10 -71.70 -11.22 -30.19
C ILE A 10 -70.31 -10.60 -30.41
N THR A 11 -70.37 -9.32 -30.77
CA THR A 11 -69.42 -8.21 -30.51
C THR A 11 -68.02 -8.57 -30.00
N MET A 12 -67.01 -8.36 -30.85
CA MET A 12 -65.60 -8.39 -30.48
C MET A 12 -65.14 -6.96 -30.12
N SER A 13 -64.97 -6.68 -28.83
CA SER A 13 -64.29 -5.48 -28.34
C SER A 13 -62.80 -5.54 -28.70
N TYR A 14 -62.29 -4.50 -29.34
CA TYR A 14 -60.86 -4.29 -29.55
C TYR A 14 -60.19 -3.93 -28.22
N PHE A 15 -59.45 -4.87 -27.63
CA PHE A 15 -58.50 -4.60 -26.56
C PHE A 15 -57.09 -4.59 -27.17
N LEU A 16 -56.59 -3.41 -27.51
CA LEU A 16 -55.22 -3.21 -28.01
C LEU A 16 -54.27 -3.24 -26.81
N LEU A 17 -53.67 -4.40 -26.53
CA LEU A 17 -52.68 -4.58 -25.47
C LEU A 17 -51.30 -4.22 -26.03
N LEU A 18 -50.89 -2.97 -25.83
CA LEU A 18 -49.57 -2.46 -26.18
C LEU A 18 -48.56 -3.01 -25.15
N VAL A 19 -47.93 -4.15 -25.45
CA VAL A 19 -46.81 -4.67 -24.66
C VAL A 19 -45.56 -3.89 -25.04
N THR A 20 -45.25 -2.85 -24.28
CA THR A 20 -43.93 -2.23 -24.31
C THR A 20 -42.92 -3.22 -23.71
N ALA A 21 -42.09 -3.82 -24.56
CA ALA A 21 -40.91 -4.54 -24.12
C ALA A 21 -39.91 -3.52 -23.55
N LEU A 22 -39.97 -3.30 -22.23
CA LEU A 22 -38.88 -2.65 -21.51
C LEU A 22 -37.70 -3.62 -21.51
N SER A 23 -36.76 -3.41 -22.43
CA SER A 23 -35.43 -4.00 -22.34
C SER A 23 -34.72 -3.38 -21.13
N VAL A 24 -34.97 -3.92 -19.94
CA VAL A 24 -34.09 -3.67 -18.79
C VAL A 24 -32.78 -4.35 -19.15
N SER A 25 -31.80 -3.58 -19.64
CA SER A 25 -30.42 -4.04 -19.59
C SER A 25 -30.08 -4.18 -18.11
N ALA A 26 -30.00 -5.40 -17.62
CA ALA A 26 -29.41 -5.65 -16.31
C ALA A 26 -28.03 -4.99 -16.32
N GLN A 27 -27.79 -4.04 -15.40
CA GLN A 27 -26.43 -3.60 -15.13
C GLN A 27 -25.62 -4.86 -14.84
N PRO A 28 -24.44 -5.07 -15.48
CA PRO A 28 -23.61 -6.20 -15.13
C PRO A 28 -23.43 -6.19 -13.61
N PRO A 29 -23.51 -7.35 -12.93
CA PRO A 29 -23.36 -7.40 -11.49
C PRO A 29 -22.06 -6.68 -11.12
N ASN A 30 -22.12 -5.80 -10.12
CA ASN A 30 -20.95 -5.14 -9.58
C ASN A 30 -20.16 -6.18 -8.76
N VAL A 31 -19.44 -7.06 -9.46
CA VAL A 31 -18.62 -8.12 -8.88
C VAL A 31 -17.32 -7.49 -8.40
N SER A 32 -16.93 -7.74 -7.16
CA SER A 32 -15.71 -7.15 -6.61
C SER A 32 -14.48 -7.63 -7.35
N LEU A 33 -13.40 -6.85 -7.34
CA LEU A 33 -12.12 -7.30 -7.92
C LEU A 33 -11.64 -8.62 -7.30
N SER A 34 -11.86 -8.84 -6.00
CA SER A 34 -11.50 -10.10 -5.35
C SER A 34 -12.28 -11.27 -5.94
N ASP A 35 -13.60 -11.14 -6.11
CA ASP A 35 -14.43 -12.23 -6.65
C ASP A 35 -14.08 -12.54 -8.11
N GLN A 36 -13.71 -11.52 -8.90
CA GLN A 36 -13.24 -11.71 -10.29
C GLN A 36 -11.91 -12.45 -10.32
N MET A 37 -10.96 -12.09 -9.45
CA MET A 37 -9.67 -12.78 -9.34
C MET A 37 -9.86 -14.21 -8.85
N ASP A 38 -10.72 -14.43 -7.85
CA ASP A 38 -11.02 -15.76 -7.32
C ASP A 38 -11.67 -16.63 -8.40
N TYR A 39 -12.54 -16.07 -9.25
CA TYR A 39 -13.10 -16.79 -10.42
C TYR A 39 -12.02 -17.15 -11.44
N LEU A 40 -11.14 -16.21 -11.79
CA LEU A 40 -10.09 -16.39 -12.80
C LEU A 40 -9.13 -17.52 -12.42
N ILE A 41 -8.75 -17.61 -11.14
CA ILE A 41 -7.73 -18.54 -10.67
C ILE A 41 -8.28 -19.81 -10.03
N ALA A 42 -9.61 -19.92 -9.84
CA ALA A 42 -10.24 -21.03 -9.12
C ALA A 42 -9.80 -22.44 -9.58
N PRO A 43 -9.56 -22.70 -10.88
CA PRO A 43 -9.12 -24.03 -11.32
C PRO A 43 -7.63 -24.31 -11.16
N LEU A 44 -6.81 -23.32 -10.82
CA LEU A 44 -5.37 -23.52 -10.64
C LEU A 44 -5.08 -24.38 -9.41
N ASP A 45 -4.06 -25.23 -9.53
CA ASP A 45 -3.49 -25.99 -8.43
C ASP A 45 -2.45 -25.14 -7.69
N PHE A 46 -2.70 -24.88 -6.41
CA PHE A 46 -1.81 -24.13 -5.53
C PHE A 46 -0.94 -25.00 -4.62
N THR A 47 -0.87 -26.32 -4.86
CA THR A 47 0.02 -27.22 -4.10
C THR A 47 1.50 -26.81 -4.19
N GLU A 48 1.92 -26.28 -5.34
CA GLU A 48 3.27 -25.74 -5.56
C GLU A 48 3.47 -24.32 -5.02
N VAL A 49 2.41 -23.61 -4.63
CA VAL A 49 2.48 -22.28 -3.97
C VAL A 49 2.72 -22.46 -2.47
N THR A 50 3.92 -22.93 -2.13
CA THR A 50 4.27 -23.35 -0.77
C THR A 50 4.26 -22.21 0.27
N SER A 51 4.36 -20.95 -0.17
CA SER A 51 4.26 -19.77 0.71
C SER A 51 2.81 -19.46 1.13
N GLY A 52 1.83 -20.03 0.43
CA GLY A 52 0.41 -19.70 0.50
C GLY A 52 0.04 -18.32 -0.05
N LEU A 53 0.99 -17.62 -0.68
CA LEU A 53 0.81 -16.30 -1.29
C LEU A 53 1.19 -16.35 -2.76
N LEU A 54 0.28 -15.94 -3.65
CA LEU A 54 0.51 -15.74 -5.08
C LEU A 54 0.40 -14.24 -5.40
N LEU A 55 1.51 -13.62 -5.81
CA LEU A 55 1.61 -12.19 -6.05
C LEU A 55 0.62 -11.72 -7.13
N ASP A 56 0.45 -12.51 -8.19
CA ASP A 56 -0.44 -12.24 -9.33
C ASP A 56 -1.93 -12.20 -8.95
N ARG A 57 -2.30 -12.83 -7.82
CA ARG A 57 -3.66 -12.73 -7.23
C ARG A 57 -3.85 -11.43 -6.45
N GLY A 58 -2.77 -10.90 -5.87
CA GLY A 58 -2.83 -9.77 -4.95
C GLY A 58 -2.94 -8.42 -5.64
N LEU A 59 -3.43 -7.44 -4.90
CA LEU A 59 -3.45 -6.05 -5.34
C LEU A 59 -2.05 -5.45 -5.21
N GLN A 60 -1.29 -5.47 -6.31
CA GLN A 60 0.05 -4.90 -6.36
C GLN A 60 -0.03 -3.37 -6.45
N THR A 61 0.24 -2.71 -5.33
CA THR A 61 0.26 -1.24 -5.26
C THR A 61 1.66 -0.65 -5.38
N MET A 62 2.67 -1.51 -5.43
CA MET A 62 4.09 -1.19 -5.58
C MET A 62 4.90 -2.43 -5.97
N ASN A 63 6.11 -2.21 -6.49
CA ASN A 63 7.03 -3.28 -6.81
C ASN A 63 7.67 -3.83 -5.52
N VAL A 64 7.29 -5.04 -5.13
CA VAL A 64 7.81 -5.71 -3.92
C VAL A 64 9.17 -6.37 -4.15
N ALA A 65 9.55 -6.63 -5.41
CA ALA A 65 10.81 -7.28 -5.77
C ALA A 65 12.03 -6.40 -5.52
N ASP A 66 11.86 -5.08 -5.46
CA ASP A 66 12.95 -4.13 -5.14
C ASP A 66 13.38 -4.18 -3.66
N PHE A 67 12.63 -4.92 -2.82
CA PHE A 67 12.83 -5.06 -1.38
C PHE A 67 13.14 -6.52 -1.01
N ASP A 68 14.08 -7.16 -1.70
CA ASP A 68 14.40 -8.60 -1.59
C ASP A 68 15.24 -8.98 -0.34
N GLY A 69 15.67 -8.00 0.45
CA GLY A 69 16.51 -8.20 1.62
C GLY A 69 18.01 -8.22 1.35
N ALA A 70 18.44 -7.95 0.12
CA ALA A 70 19.84 -7.73 -0.21
C ALA A 70 20.35 -6.38 0.35
N SER A 71 21.66 -6.26 0.54
CA SER A 71 22.29 -5.03 1.06
C SER A 71 22.08 -3.78 0.17
N ASN A 72 21.78 -4.01 -1.11
CA ASN A 72 21.50 -3.01 -2.13
C ASN A 72 20.00 -2.90 -2.48
N ALA A 73 19.11 -3.55 -1.70
CA ALA A 73 17.67 -3.37 -1.83
C ALA A 73 17.27 -1.88 -1.68
N ASP A 74 16.11 -1.54 -2.25
CA ASP A 74 15.61 -0.16 -2.29
C ASP A 74 15.25 0.37 -0.89
N THR A 75 15.09 1.69 -0.79
CA THR A 75 14.81 2.40 0.45
C THR A 75 13.33 2.72 0.57
N LEU A 76 12.72 2.28 1.66
CA LEU A 76 11.32 2.56 1.95
C LEU A 76 11.16 3.96 2.57
N ILE A 77 10.52 4.86 1.83
CA ILE A 77 10.48 6.30 2.17
C ILE A 77 9.33 6.64 3.14
N GLN A 78 8.19 5.97 3.02
CA GLN A 78 7.01 6.28 3.82
C GLN A 78 6.41 5.03 4.48
N TYR A 79 5.91 5.18 5.70
CA TYR A 79 5.15 4.13 6.38
C TYR A 79 3.94 3.65 5.56
N GLY A 80 3.32 4.54 4.77
CA GLY A 80 2.26 4.17 3.83
C GLY A 80 2.70 3.11 2.82
N ASP A 81 3.94 3.14 2.36
CA ASP A 81 4.49 2.16 1.43
C ASP A 81 4.69 0.81 2.12
N TRP A 82 5.20 0.77 3.35
CA TRP A 82 5.26 -0.48 4.12
C TRP A 82 3.88 -1.11 4.29
N PHE A 83 2.87 -0.27 4.59
CA PHE A 83 1.48 -0.74 4.70
C PHE A 83 0.92 -1.26 3.37
N ARG A 84 1.31 -0.66 2.24
CA ARG A 84 0.99 -1.13 0.89
C ARG A 84 1.67 -2.46 0.54
N GLN A 85 2.93 -2.66 0.90
CA GLN A 85 3.63 -3.95 0.76
C GLN A 85 2.93 -5.03 1.58
N TYR A 86 2.64 -4.74 2.86
CA TYR A 86 1.92 -5.66 3.73
C TYR A 86 0.53 -5.99 3.18
N GLY A 87 -0.22 -4.97 2.73
CA GLY A 87 -1.53 -5.14 2.10
C GLY A 87 -1.46 -6.01 0.84
N THR A 88 -0.45 -5.81 0.00
CA THR A 88 -0.18 -6.65 -1.18
C THR A 88 -0.07 -8.11 -0.75
N MET A 89 0.80 -8.42 0.21
CA MET A 89 0.97 -9.79 0.74
C MET A 89 -0.32 -10.39 1.30
N VAL A 90 -1.12 -9.59 2.03
CA VAL A 90 -2.42 -10.04 2.58
C VAL A 90 -3.39 -10.38 1.45
N THR A 91 -3.46 -9.54 0.42
CA THR A 91 -4.33 -9.77 -0.73
C THR A 91 -3.80 -10.86 -1.67
N SER A 92 -2.52 -11.24 -1.60
CA SER A 92 -1.96 -12.34 -2.39
C SER A 92 -2.31 -13.73 -1.85
N LYS A 93 -3.03 -13.84 -0.73
CA LYS A 93 -3.31 -15.13 -0.09
C LYS A 93 -4.21 -16.01 -0.97
N VAL A 94 -3.71 -17.22 -1.28
CA VAL A 94 -4.43 -18.25 -2.07
C VAL A 94 -4.63 -19.56 -1.30
N THR A 95 -3.87 -19.80 -0.23
CA THR A 95 -4.07 -20.94 0.65
C THR A 95 -4.07 -20.53 2.12
N SER A 96 -4.50 -21.43 3.01
CA SER A 96 -4.50 -21.20 4.47
C SER A 96 -3.11 -21.27 5.10
N THR A 97 -2.06 -21.69 4.36
CA THR A 97 -0.70 -21.89 4.88
C THR A 97 -0.05 -20.60 5.38
N SER A 98 -0.36 -19.45 4.77
CA SER A 98 0.17 -18.16 5.23
C SER A 98 -0.67 -17.57 6.36
N THR A 99 -0.02 -17.22 7.47
CA THR A 99 -0.63 -16.53 8.61
C THR A 99 -0.61 -15.00 8.48
N LEU A 100 0.01 -14.45 7.42
CA LEU A 100 -0.06 -13.01 7.14
C LEU A 100 -1.52 -12.59 6.93
N GLY A 101 -1.89 -11.45 7.50
CA GLY A 101 -3.27 -10.95 7.45
C GLY A 101 -4.21 -11.51 8.52
N VAL A 102 -3.80 -12.53 9.28
CA VAL A 102 -4.55 -12.93 10.48
C VAL A 102 -4.49 -11.79 11.51
N THR A 103 -5.61 -11.56 12.21
CA THR A 103 -5.89 -10.42 13.09
C THR A 103 -4.86 -10.27 14.21
N ALA A 104 -3.71 -9.69 13.90
CA ALA A 104 -2.81 -9.17 14.90
C ALA A 104 -3.26 -7.74 15.24
N ASN A 105 -3.42 -7.46 16.54
CA ASN A 105 -3.86 -6.15 17.08
C ASN A 105 -2.76 -5.08 17.03
N TRP A 106 -1.86 -5.16 16.05
CA TRP A 106 -0.67 -4.30 15.99
C TRP A 106 -0.98 -2.85 15.71
N LYS A 107 -2.05 -2.56 14.97
CA LYS A 107 -2.43 -1.17 14.66
C LYS A 107 -2.73 -0.39 15.95
N PRO A 108 -3.70 -0.82 16.79
CA PRO A 108 -3.94 -0.21 18.10
C PRO A 108 -2.71 -0.14 19.00
N GLN A 109 -1.90 -1.21 19.09
CA GLN A 109 -0.67 -1.20 19.89
C GLN A 109 0.33 -0.15 19.40
N ALA A 110 0.59 -0.12 18.09
CA ALA A 110 1.51 0.84 17.50
C ALA A 110 0.98 2.27 17.59
N ASP A 111 -0.34 2.49 17.51
CA ASP A 111 -0.96 3.79 17.80
C ASP A 111 -0.73 4.19 19.26
N SER A 112 -0.98 3.29 20.21
CA SER A 112 -0.77 3.53 21.65
C SER A 112 0.66 3.95 21.97
N LEU A 113 1.66 3.28 21.40
CA LEU A 113 3.07 3.65 21.53
C LEU A 113 3.37 5.05 20.98
N LEU A 114 2.81 5.39 19.80
CA LEU A 114 2.98 6.73 19.25
C LEU A 114 2.38 7.82 20.14
N HIS A 115 1.24 7.56 20.78
CA HIS A 115 0.66 8.50 21.76
C HIS A 115 1.52 8.64 23.03
N ALA A 116 2.39 7.67 23.31
CA ALA A 116 3.37 7.71 24.40
C ALA A 116 4.76 8.20 23.93
N ASP A 117 4.84 8.84 22.76
CA ASP A 117 6.08 9.34 22.15
C ASP A 117 7.17 8.27 21.90
N VAL A 118 6.75 7.02 21.71
CA VAL A 118 7.60 5.91 21.29
C VAL A 118 7.26 5.55 19.84
N VAL A 119 8.25 5.61 18.95
CA VAL A 119 8.07 5.30 17.52
C VAL A 119 8.17 3.78 17.30
N PRO A 120 7.07 3.11 16.93
CA PRO A 120 7.09 1.70 16.59
C PRO A 120 7.87 1.49 15.30
N ILE A 121 8.68 0.44 15.25
CA ILE A 121 9.31 -0.04 14.02
C ILE A 121 8.59 -1.31 13.59
N LEU A 122 8.07 -1.30 12.36
CA LEU A 122 7.37 -2.42 11.75
C LEU A 122 8.26 -3.07 10.71
N ILE A 123 8.31 -4.40 10.72
CA ILE A 123 9.16 -5.21 9.85
C ILE A 123 8.29 -6.23 9.13
N LEU A 124 8.50 -6.40 7.83
CA LEU A 124 7.90 -7.42 7.00
C LEU A 124 9.02 -8.32 6.46
N HIS A 125 8.91 -9.63 6.69
CA HIS A 125 9.71 -10.64 6.02
C HIS A 125 8.79 -11.74 5.50
N ALA A 126 8.44 -11.72 4.22
CA ALA A 126 7.51 -12.68 3.65
C ALA A 126 8.09 -13.43 2.45
N LYS A 127 7.80 -14.73 2.38
CA LYS A 127 7.91 -15.53 1.16
C LYS A 127 6.64 -15.39 0.36
N TYR A 128 6.76 -15.26 -0.96
CA TYR A 128 5.63 -15.29 -1.88
C TYR A 128 6.01 -16.07 -3.14
N HIS A 129 5.01 -16.53 -3.89
CA HIS A 129 5.21 -17.02 -5.25
C HIS A 129 4.66 -16.02 -6.24
N LYS A 130 5.16 -16.04 -7.47
CA LYS A 130 4.57 -15.35 -8.63
C LYS A 130 4.56 -16.30 -9.83
N LEU A 131 3.76 -16.02 -10.84
CA LEU A 131 3.86 -16.67 -12.13
C LEU A 131 5.21 -16.35 -12.79
N ILE A 132 5.78 -17.33 -13.47
CA ILE A 132 6.99 -17.14 -14.28
C ILE A 132 6.76 -16.00 -15.29
N GLU A 133 7.72 -15.07 -15.37
CA GLU A 133 7.62 -13.90 -16.26
C GLU A 133 7.85 -14.23 -17.74
N ASP A 134 8.53 -15.34 -18.04
CA ASP A 134 8.70 -15.80 -19.42
C ASP A 134 7.35 -16.20 -20.01
N SER A 135 6.82 -15.30 -20.84
CA SER A 135 5.52 -15.46 -21.52
C SER A 135 5.40 -16.75 -22.36
N ALA A 136 6.49 -17.23 -22.96
CA ALA A 136 6.46 -18.45 -23.77
C ALA A 136 6.44 -19.69 -22.88
N LEU A 137 7.18 -19.66 -21.77
CA LEU A 137 7.17 -20.75 -20.80
C LEU A 137 5.83 -20.80 -20.05
N VAL A 138 5.33 -19.68 -19.52
CA VAL A 138 4.09 -19.67 -18.73
C VAL A 138 2.88 -20.11 -19.57
N THR A 139 2.82 -19.76 -20.86
CA THR A 139 1.74 -20.22 -21.77
C THR A 139 1.82 -21.70 -22.11
N SER A 140 2.97 -22.34 -21.89
CA SER A 140 3.11 -23.81 -21.97
C SER A 140 2.72 -24.55 -20.69
N LEU A 141 2.58 -23.82 -19.57
CA LEU A 141 2.31 -24.37 -18.23
C LEU A 141 0.89 -24.04 -17.73
N ILE A 142 0.32 -22.93 -18.19
CA ILE A 142 -1.04 -22.47 -17.88
C ILE A 142 -1.78 -22.16 -19.18
N THR A 143 -3.04 -22.59 -19.26
CA THR A 143 -3.94 -22.33 -20.37
C THR A 143 -5.18 -21.57 -19.90
N GLU A 144 -5.72 -20.71 -20.76
CA GLU A 144 -6.98 -20.02 -20.52
C GLU A 144 -8.11 -20.82 -21.19
N GLN A 145 -9.16 -21.12 -20.43
CA GLN A 145 -10.39 -21.75 -20.93
C GLN A 145 -11.60 -21.12 -20.22
N ASN A 146 -12.53 -20.58 -21.00
CA ASN A 146 -13.80 -19.98 -20.52
C ASN A 146 -13.61 -18.84 -19.50
N GLY A 147 -12.56 -18.03 -19.66
CA GLY A 147 -12.23 -16.92 -18.76
C GLY A 147 -11.56 -17.34 -17.45
N GLN A 148 -11.10 -18.60 -17.36
CA GLN A 148 -10.39 -19.12 -16.20
C GLN A 148 -9.01 -19.67 -16.61
N MET A 149 -8.07 -19.61 -15.68
CA MET A 149 -6.74 -20.18 -15.83
C MET A 149 -6.71 -21.61 -15.31
N HIS A 150 -6.08 -22.50 -16.08
CA HIS A 150 -5.93 -23.91 -15.77
C HIS A 150 -4.48 -24.34 -15.92
N ASP A 151 -4.04 -25.23 -15.03
CA ASP A 151 -2.78 -25.94 -15.22
C ASP A 151 -2.83 -26.83 -16.46
N VAL A 152 -1.73 -26.83 -17.23
CA VAL A 152 -1.51 -27.81 -18.28
C VAL A 152 -1.22 -29.17 -17.63
N ALA A 153 -2.03 -30.18 -17.96
CA ALA A 153 -1.90 -31.51 -17.40
C ALA A 153 -0.51 -32.13 -17.69
N ASN A 154 0.05 -32.83 -16.69
CA ASN A 154 1.35 -33.51 -16.77
C ASN A 154 2.54 -32.60 -17.12
N ARG A 155 2.46 -31.30 -16.84
CA ARG A 155 3.60 -30.39 -16.97
C ARG A 155 4.80 -30.85 -16.11
N SER A 156 6.01 -30.72 -16.64
CA SER A 156 7.26 -31.17 -15.99
C SER A 156 7.85 -30.14 -15.02
N THR A 157 7.27 -28.94 -14.95
CA THR A 157 7.82 -27.80 -14.20
C THR A 157 6.69 -26.97 -13.60
N SER A 158 6.94 -26.38 -12.43
CA SER A 158 6.07 -25.41 -11.75
C SER A 158 5.86 -24.16 -12.62
N PRO A 159 4.67 -23.54 -12.67
CA PRO A 159 4.47 -22.23 -13.29
C PRO A 159 4.81 -21.09 -12.31
N TYR A 160 5.16 -21.42 -11.06
CA TYR A 160 5.34 -20.49 -9.96
C TYR A 160 6.81 -20.41 -9.55
N GLU A 161 7.31 -19.18 -9.42
CA GLU A 161 8.62 -18.84 -8.89
C GLU A 161 8.51 -18.34 -7.46
N ALA A 162 9.42 -18.77 -6.59
CA ALA A 162 9.47 -18.33 -5.20
C ALA A 162 10.35 -17.08 -5.05
N HIS A 163 9.87 -16.13 -4.25
CA HIS A 163 10.54 -14.87 -3.95
C HIS A 163 10.38 -14.49 -2.48
N GLU A 164 11.15 -13.50 -2.04
CA GLU A 164 11.08 -12.94 -0.69
C GLU A 164 10.97 -11.42 -0.76
N ILE A 165 10.22 -10.86 0.19
CA ILE A 165 10.23 -9.43 0.52
C ILE A 165 10.72 -9.27 1.95
N PHE A 166 11.64 -8.33 2.14
CA PHE A 166 12.17 -7.92 3.42
C PHE A 166 12.24 -6.39 3.50
N SER A 167 11.40 -5.80 4.34
CA SER A 167 11.29 -4.35 4.47
C SER A 167 10.96 -3.93 5.89
N PHE A 168 11.17 -2.65 6.19
CA PHE A 168 10.76 -2.08 7.46
C PHE A 168 10.43 -0.60 7.35
N SER A 169 9.70 -0.09 8.33
CA SER A 169 9.43 1.33 8.47
C SER A 169 9.24 1.70 9.94
N PRO A 170 9.79 2.84 10.40
CA PRO A 170 9.21 3.57 11.52
C PRO A 170 7.75 3.92 11.18
N LYS A 171 6.82 3.80 12.14
CA LYS A 171 5.42 4.18 11.91
C LYS A 171 5.25 5.68 11.69
N LYS A 172 6.04 6.47 12.41
CA LYS A 172 6.20 7.91 12.23
C LYS A 172 7.55 8.12 11.55
N ASN A 173 7.54 8.61 10.31
CA ASN A 173 8.72 8.77 9.47
C ASN A 173 9.33 10.18 9.53
N SER A 174 8.73 11.11 10.28
CA SER A 174 9.33 12.42 10.53
C SER A 174 9.01 13.00 11.90
N VAL A 175 9.86 13.88 12.39
CA VAL A 175 9.67 14.64 13.64
C VAL A 175 10.22 16.05 13.51
N ASP A 176 9.61 17.01 14.19
CA ASP A 176 10.03 18.40 14.20
C ASP A 176 10.98 18.70 15.36
N ASP A 177 12.14 19.28 15.07
CA ASP A 177 13.15 19.79 16.01
C ASP A 177 13.59 18.84 17.14
N LEU A 178 13.27 17.55 17.02
CA LEU A 178 13.53 16.57 18.05
C LEU A 178 14.74 15.70 17.67
N LEU A 179 15.91 16.10 18.16
CA LEU A 179 17.17 15.35 18.00
C LEU A 179 17.27 14.09 18.87
N SER A 180 16.18 13.68 19.52
CA SER A 180 16.13 12.51 20.40
C SER A 180 14.79 11.79 20.30
N GLN A 181 14.78 10.52 19.90
CA GLN A 181 13.54 9.76 19.75
C GLN A 181 13.68 8.35 20.35
N ASN A 182 12.62 7.90 21.05
CA ASN A 182 12.49 6.50 21.47
C ASN A 182 11.92 5.67 20.33
N PHE A 183 12.52 4.52 20.06
CA PHE A 183 12.02 3.50 19.13
C PHE A 183 11.79 2.18 19.84
N ARG A 184 10.82 1.41 19.35
CA ARG A 184 10.51 0.08 19.90
C ARG A 184 10.08 -0.87 18.81
N ILE A 185 10.50 -2.13 18.93
CA ILE A 185 9.97 -3.25 18.14
C ILE A 185 9.27 -4.18 19.12
N ASP A 186 8.00 -4.46 18.90
CA ASP A 186 7.29 -5.54 19.60
C ASP A 186 7.22 -6.78 18.69
N THR A 187 6.99 -7.95 19.28
CA THR A 187 6.83 -9.21 18.53
C THR A 187 5.72 -9.09 17.49
N ASP A 188 4.65 -8.38 17.86
CA ASP A 188 3.53 -8.07 16.98
C ASP A 188 3.86 -7.01 15.93
N PHE A 189 5.06 -6.45 15.85
CA PHE A 189 5.47 -5.56 14.74
C PHE A 189 6.34 -6.29 13.71
N PHE A 190 6.73 -7.53 13.99
CA PHE A 190 7.39 -8.40 13.03
C PHE A 190 6.35 -9.25 12.29
N ARG A 191 6.24 -9.09 10.97
CA ARG A 191 5.29 -9.81 10.12
C ARG A 191 6.03 -10.79 9.24
N SER A 192 5.73 -12.08 9.40
CA SER A 192 6.40 -13.11 8.60
C SER A 192 5.57 -14.37 8.39
N ASN A 193 5.80 -15.03 7.26
CA ASN A 193 5.42 -16.42 6.97
C ASN A 193 6.64 -17.31 6.64
N THR A 194 7.86 -16.85 6.93
CA THR A 194 9.09 -17.55 6.51
C THR A 194 9.44 -18.77 7.37
N GLY A 195 8.88 -18.82 8.58
CA GLY A 195 9.21 -19.84 9.60
C GLY A 195 10.60 -19.68 10.21
N LYS A 196 11.37 -18.64 9.85
CA LYS A 196 12.72 -18.42 10.37
C LYS A 196 12.68 -17.86 11.80
N SER A 197 13.59 -18.36 12.65
CA SER A 197 13.78 -17.87 14.02
C SER A 197 14.86 -16.80 14.07
N ILE A 198 14.55 -15.65 14.67
CA ILE A 198 15.45 -14.50 14.76
C ILE A 198 16.51 -14.74 15.84
N THR A 199 17.77 -14.44 15.52
CA THR A 199 18.89 -14.39 16.48
C THR A 199 19.16 -12.96 16.93
N THR A 200 19.32 -12.02 15.99
CA THR A 200 19.54 -10.60 16.30
C THR A 200 18.73 -9.69 15.39
N ILE A 201 18.33 -8.54 15.94
CA ILE A 201 17.80 -7.40 15.20
C ILE A 201 18.73 -6.23 15.51
N GLU A 202 19.32 -5.64 14.48
CA GLU A 202 20.23 -4.51 14.62
C GLU A 202 19.81 -3.42 13.64
N ILE A 203 19.88 -2.15 14.06
CA ILE A 203 19.58 -1.00 13.21
C ILE A 203 20.72 0.00 13.33
N ASP A 204 21.26 0.40 12.18
CA ASP A 204 22.02 1.65 12.08
C ASP A 204 21.03 2.79 11.92
N PHE A 205 20.99 3.70 12.89
CA PHE A 205 20.06 4.82 12.92
C PHE A 205 20.58 6.07 12.22
N ASP A 206 21.72 5.98 11.51
CA ASP A 206 22.38 7.12 10.86
C ASP A 206 22.68 8.25 11.86
N ASN A 207 23.11 7.83 13.06
CA ASN A 207 23.44 8.70 14.18
C ASN A 207 24.94 8.71 14.50
N GLY A 208 25.76 8.03 13.68
CA GLY A 208 27.20 7.89 13.87
C GLY A 208 27.63 6.78 14.85
N SER A 209 26.69 6.02 15.43
CA SER A 209 26.99 4.90 16.33
C SER A 209 27.04 3.53 15.65
N GLY A 210 26.75 3.47 14.35
CA GLY A 210 26.66 2.21 13.60
C GLY A 210 25.46 1.35 14.04
N TYR A 211 25.54 0.04 13.74
CA TYR A 211 24.51 -0.92 14.12
C TYR A 211 24.35 -1.06 15.63
N GLN A 212 23.12 -0.89 16.09
CA GLN A 212 22.73 -1.08 17.49
C GLN A 212 21.67 -2.15 17.62
N THR A 213 21.84 -3.07 18.58
CA THR A 213 20.86 -4.13 18.84
C THR A 213 19.55 -3.55 19.36
N MET A 214 18.45 -4.07 18.81
CA MET A 214 17.08 -3.82 19.24
C MET A 214 16.53 -5.09 19.90
N THR A 215 16.04 -4.96 21.13
CA THR A 215 15.40 -6.05 21.86
C THR A 215 13.89 -5.88 21.78
N PHE A 216 13.17 -6.98 21.51
CA PHE A 216 11.71 -6.95 21.52
C PHE A 216 11.16 -6.43 22.85
N GLY A 217 10.18 -5.53 22.79
CA GLY A 217 9.53 -4.99 23.99
C GLY A 217 10.37 -4.00 24.81
N VAL A 218 11.48 -3.51 24.28
CA VAL A 218 12.36 -2.56 24.96
C VAL A 218 12.49 -1.28 24.16
N ASP A 219 12.24 -0.15 24.81
CA ASP A 219 12.42 1.17 24.21
C ASP A 219 13.92 1.46 24.10
N LYS A 220 14.34 1.88 22.90
CA LYS A 220 15.69 2.36 22.63
C LYS A 220 15.63 3.86 22.38
N LYS A 221 16.29 4.65 23.23
CA LYS A 221 16.46 6.09 23.02
C LYS A 221 17.63 6.34 22.08
N LEU A 222 17.39 7.05 20.99
CA LEU A 222 18.40 7.45 20.01
C LEU A 222 18.54 8.96 20.01
N THR A 223 19.76 9.44 19.77
CA THR A 223 20.08 10.87 19.68
C THR A 223 20.91 11.14 18.43
N TRP A 224 20.59 12.23 17.73
CA TRP A 224 21.34 12.72 16.57
C TRP A 224 21.98 14.08 16.89
N SER A 225 23.07 14.39 16.21
CA SER A 225 23.76 15.69 16.34
C SER A 225 23.17 16.78 15.45
N THR A 226 22.47 16.40 14.38
CA THR A 226 21.95 17.32 13.35
C THR A 226 20.58 16.87 12.84
N PRO A 227 19.70 17.82 12.47
CA PRO A 227 18.49 17.52 11.70
C PRO A 227 18.79 16.93 10.31
N GLY A 228 17.73 16.64 9.56
CA GLY A 228 17.77 16.17 8.18
C GLY A 228 17.32 14.71 8.01
N LYS A 229 17.45 14.23 6.78
CA LYS A 229 17.16 12.85 6.39
C LYS A 229 18.14 11.88 7.05
N LYS A 230 17.61 10.84 7.68
CA LYS A 230 18.34 9.74 8.32
C LYS A 230 17.98 8.44 7.61
N TYR A 231 18.97 7.79 7.00
CA TYR A 231 18.76 6.54 6.28
C TYR A 231 19.00 5.36 7.21
N LEU A 232 17.92 4.93 7.86
CA LEU A 232 17.98 3.81 8.80
C LEU A 232 18.25 2.52 8.04
N THR A 233 19.21 1.72 8.51
CA THR A 233 19.53 0.42 7.90
C THR A 233 19.27 -0.70 8.91
N LEU A 234 18.28 -1.52 8.63
CA LEU A 234 17.96 -2.74 9.38
C LEU A 234 18.86 -3.88 8.92
N LYS A 235 19.32 -4.70 9.88
CA LYS A 235 19.97 -5.98 9.67
C LYS A 235 19.34 -6.99 10.62
N VAL A 236 18.83 -8.10 10.09
CA VAL A 236 18.28 -9.21 10.88
C VAL A 236 19.07 -10.47 10.59
N THR A 237 19.60 -11.10 11.64
CA THR A 237 20.30 -12.38 11.56
C THR A 237 19.39 -13.47 12.12
N TYR A 238 19.26 -14.58 11.39
CA TYR A 238 18.44 -15.73 11.77
C TYR A 238 19.29 -16.87 12.34
N THR A 239 18.65 -17.84 13.00
CA THR A 239 19.33 -19.00 13.61
C THR A 239 19.98 -19.93 12.59
N ASP A 240 19.58 -19.85 11.31
CA ASP A 240 20.20 -20.54 10.18
C ASP A 240 21.39 -19.77 9.58
N ALA A 241 21.86 -18.72 10.27
CA ALA A 241 22.91 -17.79 9.86
C ALA A 241 22.60 -16.92 8.62
N SER A 242 21.40 -17.02 8.04
CA SER A 242 20.98 -16.08 6.99
C SER A 242 20.83 -14.67 7.56
N THR A 243 21.18 -13.68 6.74
CA THR A 243 21.11 -12.26 7.11
C THR A 243 20.39 -11.48 6.04
N TYR A 244 19.47 -10.61 6.46
CA TYR A 244 18.66 -9.78 5.57
C TYR A 244 18.81 -8.31 5.95
N TYR A 245 18.79 -7.44 4.95
CA TYR A 245 18.99 -6.01 5.06
C TYR A 245 17.81 -5.25 4.47
N ALA A 246 17.40 -4.17 5.12
CA ALA A 246 16.41 -3.25 4.58
C ALA A 246 16.78 -1.82 4.93
N LYS A 247 16.29 -0.85 4.14
CA LYS A 247 16.51 0.58 4.37
C LYS A 247 15.19 1.33 4.51
N SER A 248 15.14 2.30 5.41
CA SER A 248 13.99 3.17 5.58
C SER A 248 14.42 4.61 5.88
N LEU A 249 13.61 5.59 5.42
CA LEU A 249 13.85 7.00 5.71
C LEU A 249 13.18 7.43 7.01
N TYR A 250 13.92 8.15 7.85
CA TYR A 250 13.39 8.92 8.96
C TYR A 250 13.89 10.37 8.87
N GLU A 251 13.01 11.36 8.90
CA GLU A 251 13.37 12.76 8.69
C GLU A 251 13.21 13.58 9.97
N ILE A 252 14.29 14.22 10.40
CA ILE A 252 14.24 15.23 11.45
C ILE A 252 14.11 16.58 10.78
N ILE A 253 12.93 17.18 10.85
CA ILE A 253 12.64 18.47 10.23
C ILE A 253 13.17 19.56 11.16
N ASP A 254 14.06 20.40 10.64
CA ASP A 254 14.51 21.61 11.32
C ASP A 254 13.49 22.74 11.08
N LYS A 255 12.73 23.11 12.11
CA LYS A 255 11.90 24.34 12.07
C LYS A 255 12.56 25.49 12.82
N THR A 256 13.60 25.22 13.60
CA THR A 256 14.37 26.23 14.37
C THR A 256 15.44 26.94 13.55
N GLY A 257 15.91 26.36 12.44
CA GLY A 257 16.87 26.91 11.46
C GLY A 257 16.38 28.10 10.63
N GLY A 258 15.38 28.84 11.15
CA GLY A 258 14.57 29.77 10.39
C GLY A 258 13.53 28.99 9.59
N LEU A 259 12.26 29.32 9.78
CA LEU A 259 11.16 28.82 8.96
C LEU A 259 11.62 28.83 7.49
N PRO A 260 11.44 27.74 6.71
CA PRO A 260 11.38 27.90 5.27
C PRO A 260 10.44 29.08 5.01
N LYS A 261 10.82 30.04 4.17
CA LYS A 261 10.06 31.30 3.96
C LYS A 261 8.54 31.08 3.79
N TYR A 262 8.17 29.88 3.33
CA TYR A 262 6.81 29.31 3.26
C TYR A 262 5.99 29.23 4.55
N TYR A 263 6.59 29.28 5.74
CA TYR A 263 5.86 29.27 7.02
C TYR A 263 5.98 30.62 7.78
N GLY A 264 6.67 31.60 7.20
CA GLY A 264 6.54 32.98 7.64
C GLY A 264 5.20 33.57 7.18
N GLY A 265 4.73 34.62 7.85
CA GLY A 265 3.67 35.44 7.27
C GLY A 265 4.13 35.98 5.90
N PRO A 266 3.19 36.26 4.98
CA PRO A 266 3.55 36.77 3.66
C PRO A 266 4.40 38.04 3.75
N ASP A 267 5.33 38.22 2.82
CA ASP A 267 6.22 39.37 2.79
C ASP A 267 5.44 40.69 2.71
N GLN A 268 4.27 40.68 2.06
CA GLN A 268 3.32 41.80 2.06
C GLN A 268 1.88 41.30 2.09
N VAL A 269 1.01 42.05 2.78
CA VAL A 269 -0.45 41.87 2.75
C VAL A 269 -1.09 43.17 2.29
N LEU A 270 -1.96 43.08 1.29
CA LEU A 270 -2.77 44.20 0.83
C LEU A 270 -4.24 43.82 0.93
N TYR A 271 -5.08 44.75 1.38
CA TYR A 271 -6.52 44.61 1.29
C TYR A 271 -7.05 45.50 0.17
N ILE A 272 -7.75 44.89 -0.79
CA ILE A 272 -8.41 45.57 -1.89
C ILE A 272 -9.90 45.65 -1.55
N PRO A 273 -10.42 46.78 -1.07
CA PRO A 273 -11.83 46.92 -0.74
C PRO A 273 -12.70 46.88 -2.01
N HIS A 274 -13.89 46.32 -1.89
CA HIS A 274 -14.91 46.43 -2.92
C HIS A 274 -15.36 47.89 -3.03
N PRO A 275 -15.51 48.44 -4.25
CA PRO A 275 -15.71 49.88 -4.45
C PRO A 275 -16.99 50.44 -3.83
N SER A 276 -18.00 49.59 -3.59
CA SER A 276 -19.33 50.02 -3.16
C SER A 276 -19.97 49.19 -2.04
N ILE A 277 -19.33 48.10 -1.59
CA ILE A 277 -19.92 47.19 -0.60
C ILE A 277 -19.00 47.16 0.63
N PRO A 278 -19.44 47.69 1.79
CA PRO A 278 -18.66 47.65 3.02
C PRO A 278 -18.31 46.21 3.41
N ASN A 279 -17.09 45.98 3.89
CA ASN A 279 -16.59 44.67 4.36
C ASN A 279 -16.49 43.57 3.29
N HIS A 280 -16.66 43.91 2.01
CA HIS A 280 -16.36 43.03 0.91
C HIS A 280 -15.07 43.51 0.26
N GLY A 281 -14.17 42.59 -0.09
CA GLY A 281 -12.87 42.91 -0.67
C GLY A 281 -12.01 41.65 -0.79
N ALA A 282 -10.82 41.81 -1.34
CA ALA A 282 -9.85 40.73 -1.47
C ALA A 282 -8.64 41.02 -0.58
N THR A 283 -8.21 40.02 0.18
CA THR A 283 -6.88 40.04 0.83
C THR A 283 -5.88 39.41 -0.12
N VAL A 284 -4.89 40.19 -0.54
CA VAL A 284 -3.78 39.75 -1.38
C VAL A 284 -2.56 39.55 -0.50
N SER A 285 -2.04 38.34 -0.49
CA SER A 285 -0.77 38.02 0.17
C SER A 285 0.31 37.85 -0.90
N ILE A 286 1.47 38.47 -0.71
CA ILE A 286 2.60 38.41 -1.64
C ILE A 286 3.79 37.78 -0.93
N GLU A 287 4.39 36.79 -1.58
CA GLU A 287 5.62 36.14 -1.17
C GLU A 287 6.68 36.29 -2.26
N TYR A 288 7.84 36.84 -1.90
CA TYR A 288 8.98 37.01 -2.78
C TYR A 288 9.93 35.81 -2.67
N GLY A 289 10.28 35.22 -3.83
CA GLY A 289 11.38 34.27 -3.90
C GLY A 289 12.71 34.88 -3.44
N CYS A 290 13.64 34.05 -2.97
CA CYS A 290 14.93 34.48 -2.42
C CYS A 290 15.66 35.50 -3.32
N GLY A 291 16.13 36.61 -2.71
CA GLY A 291 16.86 37.66 -3.41
C GLY A 291 16.00 38.68 -4.18
N ASN A 292 14.68 38.52 -4.18
CA ASN A 292 13.76 39.47 -4.83
C ASN A 292 13.08 40.38 -3.79
N SER A 293 12.86 41.64 -4.19
CA SER A 293 12.09 42.62 -3.41
C SER A 293 10.94 43.24 -4.21
N ASN A 294 10.70 42.76 -5.44
CA ASN A 294 9.70 43.30 -6.36
C ASN A 294 9.06 42.15 -7.16
N LEU A 295 7.81 42.33 -7.59
CA LEU A 295 7.13 41.39 -8.48
C LEU A 295 7.74 41.44 -9.88
N GLN A 296 8.26 40.31 -10.36
CA GLN A 296 8.83 40.21 -11.71
C GLN A 296 8.00 39.28 -12.61
N LYS A 297 7.69 38.07 -12.12
CA LYS A 297 6.89 37.05 -12.83
C LYS A 297 6.07 36.26 -11.80
N PRO A 298 4.98 36.82 -11.26
CA PRO A 298 4.25 36.18 -10.17
C PRO A 298 3.52 34.92 -10.65
N PHE A 299 3.53 33.89 -9.82
CA PHE A 299 2.50 32.85 -9.84
C PHE A 299 1.32 33.36 -9.02
N ILE A 300 0.12 33.33 -9.59
CA ILE A 300 -1.10 33.86 -8.95
C ILE A 300 -2.08 32.71 -8.77
N TYR A 301 -2.57 32.53 -7.55
CA TYR A 301 -3.68 31.64 -7.25
C TYR A 301 -4.74 32.39 -6.45
N VAL A 302 -5.98 31.94 -6.56
CA VAL A 302 -7.12 32.50 -5.83
C VAL A 302 -7.72 31.38 -4.99
N SER A 303 -7.80 31.57 -3.69
CA SER A 303 -8.58 30.73 -2.78
C SER A 303 -9.88 31.45 -2.41
N ILE A 304 -11.00 30.74 -2.46
CA ILE A 304 -12.33 31.23 -2.07
C ILE A 304 -12.62 30.74 -0.65
#